data_AF-A0A353U1M2-F1
#
_entry.id   AF-A0A353U1M2-F1
#
_cell.length_a   1.000
_cell.length_b   1.000
_cell.length_c   1.000
_cell.angle_alpha   90.00
_cell.angle_beta   90.00
_cell.angle_gamma   90.00
#
_symmetry.space_group_name_H-M   'P 1'
#
loop_
_entity.id
_entity.type
_entity.pdbx_description
1 polymer ?
#
loop_
_entity_poly.entity_id
_entity_poly.type
_entity_poly.pdbx_seq_one_letter_code
_entity_poly.pdbx_strand_id
1 'polypeptide(L)'
;MREKQERRTGRIDKSKSGASPRQDSPKGKGRRPLRNDGPKRIYTPKSEAEMSSEEVSHPDTIRLNRYIANSGVCSRREADTLIVKGLVTVNGKVATELGLQVKLSDDIRYNGKKLNPEQKVYVLINKPKDMVTTTSDPEGRRTVMDLIADACEERLYPVGRLDRNTTGVLLL
;
A
#
# COMPACT_ATOMS: atom_id res chain seq x y z
N MET A 1 -27.11 48.71 -44.63
CA MET A 1 -26.94 49.84 -43.68
C MET A 1 -25.95 49.37 -42.62
N ARG A 2 -24.70 49.86 -42.66
CA ARG A 2 -24.14 50.91 -41.76
C ARG A 2 -24.14 50.42 -40.29
N GLU A 3 -23.04 50.37 -39.54
CA GLU A 3 -21.93 51.33 -39.51
C GLU A 3 -20.68 50.75 -38.80
N LYS A 4 -19.50 51.14 -39.31
CA LYS A 4 -18.16 51.05 -38.71
C LYS A 4 -17.93 52.24 -37.78
N GLN A 5 -17.08 52.06 -36.76
CA GLN A 5 -16.06 53.01 -36.27
C GLN A 5 -15.04 52.18 -35.46
N GLU A 6 -13.75 51.96 -35.79
CA GLU A 6 -12.60 52.87 -36.05
C GLU A 6 -12.33 53.82 -34.86
N ARG A 7 -11.12 54.05 -34.30
CA ARG A 7 -9.73 53.85 -34.74
C ARG A 7 -8.74 54.36 -33.65
N ARG A 8 -7.47 53.91 -33.70
CA ARG A 8 -6.17 54.63 -33.42
C ARG A 8 -5.80 54.93 -31.95
N THR A 9 -4.54 54.99 -31.48
CA THR A 9 -3.16 54.85 -31.98
C THR A 9 -2.21 55.00 -30.78
N GLY A 10 -0.98 54.44 -30.83
CA GLY A 10 0.15 55.02 -30.08
C GLY A 10 1.26 54.06 -29.66
N ARG A 11 2.37 54.08 -30.43
CA ARG A 11 3.69 53.49 -30.14
C ARG A 11 4.50 54.35 -29.13
N ILE A 12 5.55 53.73 -28.55
CA ILE A 12 6.95 54.17 -28.25
C ILE A 12 7.38 53.40 -26.97
N ASP A 13 8.21 52.35 -26.96
CA ASP A 13 9.61 52.10 -27.36
C ASP A 13 10.69 52.65 -26.39
N LYS A 14 11.60 51.73 -26.00
CA LYS A 14 12.90 51.86 -25.29
C LYS A 14 12.87 52.44 -23.87
N SER A 15 13.64 51.96 -22.89
CA SER A 15 14.79 51.06 -22.77
C SER A 15 15.04 50.94 -21.24
N LYS A 16 15.62 49.90 -20.66
CA LYS A 16 17.07 49.63 -20.65
C LYS A 16 17.32 48.47 -19.67
N SER A 17 18.24 47.59 -20.08
CA SER A 17 19.28 46.92 -19.27
C SER A 17 18.88 45.98 -18.13
N GLY A 18 19.45 44.79 -18.00
CA GLY A 18 20.58 44.23 -18.74
C GLY A 18 20.78 42.75 -18.44
N ALA A 19 21.24 42.06 -19.47
CA ALA A 19 21.83 40.74 -19.39
C ALA A 19 23.30 40.85 -18.94
N SER A 20 23.77 39.88 -18.16
CA SER A 20 25.12 39.26 -18.14
C SER A 20 25.31 38.48 -16.82
N PRO A 21 26.35 37.65 -16.63
CA PRO A 21 26.65 36.44 -17.38
C PRO A 21 26.95 35.24 -16.44
N ARG A 22 27.03 34.03 -17.00
CA ARG A 22 27.70 32.89 -16.36
C ARG A 22 29.21 33.14 -16.35
N GLN A 23 29.86 33.07 -15.19
CA GLN A 23 31.29 32.73 -15.10
C GLN A 23 31.73 32.30 -13.68
N ASP A 24 32.47 31.20 -13.69
CA ASP A 24 33.51 30.70 -12.78
C ASP A 24 33.37 30.76 -11.24
N SER A 25 33.40 29.56 -10.65
CA SER A 25 33.68 29.33 -9.23
C SER A 25 35.19 29.19 -8.99
N PRO A 26 35.83 30.00 -8.13
CA PRO A 26 37.19 29.71 -7.65
C PRO A 26 37.14 28.79 -6.43
N LYS A 27 38.00 27.76 -6.44
CA LYS A 27 38.34 26.89 -5.30
C LYS A 27 38.77 27.73 -4.08
N GLY A 28 38.12 27.52 -2.94
CA GLY A 28 38.59 27.96 -1.62
C GLY A 28 38.47 26.82 -0.60
N LYS A 29 39.62 26.21 -0.26
CA LYS A 29 39.74 25.19 0.80
C LYS A 29 39.44 25.84 2.15
N GLY A 30 38.35 25.41 2.81
CA GLY A 30 38.08 25.73 4.21
C GLY A 30 37.52 24.49 4.90
N ARG A 31 38.37 23.75 5.62
CA ARG A 31 37.94 22.66 6.51
C ARG A 31 37.06 23.28 7.60
N ARG A 32 35.75 23.02 7.61
CA ARG A 32 34.90 23.27 8.77
C ARG A 32 35.25 22.22 9.84
N PRO A 33 35.61 22.60 11.07
CA PRO A 33 35.85 21.63 12.12
C PRO A 33 34.51 21.02 12.56
N LEU A 34 34.43 19.70 12.60
CA LEU A 34 33.34 18.96 13.23
C LEU A 34 33.44 19.19 14.73
N ARG A 35 32.62 20.10 15.26
CA ARG A 35 32.49 20.31 16.71
C ARG A 35 31.64 19.17 17.27
N ASN A 36 32.30 18.19 17.87
CA ASN A 36 31.68 16.99 18.43
C ASN A 36 31.63 17.13 19.97
N ASP A 37 30.68 17.92 20.47
CA ASP A 37 30.46 18.14 21.91
C ASP A 37 29.03 17.72 22.29
N GLY A 38 28.76 16.41 22.19
CA GLY A 38 27.57 15.79 22.77
C GLY A 38 28.00 14.53 23.52
N PRO A 39 27.46 14.25 24.73
CA PRO A 39 27.84 13.05 25.45
C PRO A 39 27.45 11.83 24.61
N LYS A 40 28.42 10.95 24.35
CA LYS A 40 28.15 9.64 23.73
C LYS A 40 27.12 8.93 24.59
N ARG A 41 25.91 8.72 24.06
CA ARG A 41 24.91 7.83 24.67
C ARG A 41 25.55 6.45 24.81
N ILE A 42 25.97 6.11 26.04
CA ILE A 42 26.36 4.76 26.40
C ILE A 42 25.06 3.95 26.35
N TYR A 43 25.01 2.95 25.47
CA TYR A 43 23.94 1.96 25.47
C TYR A 43 24.11 1.13 26.74
N THR A 44 23.31 1.43 27.77
CA THR A 44 23.15 0.55 28.93
C THR A 44 22.03 -0.43 28.62
N PRO A 45 22.27 -1.76 28.64
CA PRO A 45 21.18 -2.71 28.54
C PRO A 45 20.23 -2.51 29.74
N LYS A 46 18.95 -2.35 29.43
CA LYS A 46 17.86 -2.25 30.39
C LYS A 46 17.82 -3.56 31.19
N SER A 47 17.78 -3.48 32.52
CA SER A 47 17.81 -4.66 33.39
C SER A 47 16.52 -5.48 33.28
N GLU A 48 16.66 -6.79 33.44
CA GLU A 48 15.60 -7.81 33.37
C GLU A 48 14.42 -7.57 34.34
N ALA A 49 14.54 -6.62 35.27
CA ALA A 49 13.49 -6.26 36.23
C ALA A 49 12.43 -5.29 35.64
N GLU A 50 12.69 -4.65 34.50
CA GLU A 50 11.72 -3.80 33.79
C GLU A 50 10.93 -4.59 32.73
N MET A 51 10.77 -5.88 32.99
CA MET A 51 10.09 -6.91 32.21
C MET A 51 8.73 -7.20 32.87
N SER A 52 7.79 -6.25 32.79
CA SER A 52 6.38 -6.50 33.17
C SER A 52 5.40 -5.59 32.42
N SER A 53 5.51 -5.59 31.10
CA SER A 53 4.39 -5.33 30.18
C SER A 53 4.83 -5.71 28.77
N GLU A 54 5.40 -6.90 28.64
CA GLU A 54 5.77 -7.45 27.35
C GLU A 54 4.54 -8.08 26.70
N GLU A 55 4.10 -7.50 25.58
CA GLU A 55 3.13 -8.12 24.68
C GLU A 55 3.65 -9.49 24.26
N VAL A 56 3.09 -10.55 24.83
CA VAL A 56 3.44 -11.92 24.45
C VAL A 56 2.88 -12.17 23.04
N SER A 57 3.68 -11.93 22.00
CA SER A 57 3.34 -12.35 20.65
C SER A 57 3.34 -13.88 20.60
N HIS A 58 2.15 -14.48 20.72
CA HIS A 58 2.00 -15.92 20.52
C HIS A 58 2.23 -16.21 19.02
N PRO A 59 3.26 -16.98 18.64
CA PRO A 59 3.60 -17.19 17.23
C PRO A 59 2.53 -17.99 16.46
N ASP A 60 1.66 -18.71 17.18
CA ASP A 60 0.69 -19.65 16.59
C ASP A 60 -0.73 -19.09 16.47
N THR A 61 -0.93 -17.80 16.78
CA THR A 61 -2.24 -17.16 16.69
C THR A 61 -2.32 -16.23 15.49
N ILE A 62 -3.43 -16.32 14.76
CA ILE A 62 -3.75 -15.50 13.59
C ILE A 62 -4.98 -14.66 13.91
N ARG A 63 -5.00 -13.39 13.51
CA ARG A 63 -6.20 -12.56 13.64
C ARG A 63 -7.36 -13.15 12.82
N LEU A 64 -8.56 -13.25 13.40
CA LEU A 64 -9.73 -13.88 12.78
C LEU A 64 -10.02 -13.32 11.38
N ASN A 65 -9.90 -12.00 11.18
CA ASN A 65 -10.11 -11.37 9.88
C ASN A 65 -9.13 -11.85 8.79
N ARG A 66 -7.89 -12.18 9.17
CA ARG A 66 -6.87 -12.73 8.29
C ARG A 66 -7.16 -14.20 8.01
N TYR A 67 -7.62 -14.95 9.01
CA TYR A 67 -8.02 -16.35 8.82
C TYR A 67 -9.16 -16.47 7.80
N ILE A 68 -10.23 -15.68 7.97
CA ILE A 68 -11.38 -15.68 7.05
C ILE A 68 -10.95 -15.29 5.64
N ALA A 69 -10.11 -14.25 5.50
CA ALA A 69 -9.62 -13.82 4.20
C ALA A 69 -8.76 -14.88 3.51
N ASN A 70 -7.93 -15.60 4.26
CA ASN A 70 -7.11 -16.71 3.75
C ASN A 70 -7.95 -17.95 3.38
N SER A 71 -9.20 -18.05 3.83
CA SER A 71 -10.13 -19.11 3.43
C SER A 71 -10.94 -18.76 2.17
N GLY A 72 -10.55 -17.71 1.44
CA GLY A 72 -11.15 -17.33 0.15
C GLY A 72 -12.48 -16.57 0.23
N VAL A 73 -13.17 -16.63 1.37
CA VAL A 73 -14.54 -16.11 1.55
C VAL A 73 -14.69 -14.64 1.14
N CYS A 74 -13.78 -13.77 1.60
CA CYS A 74 -13.89 -12.33 1.37
C CYS A 74 -12.55 -11.62 1.61
N SER A 75 -12.48 -10.32 1.33
CA SER A 75 -11.31 -9.50 1.70
C SER A 75 -11.22 -9.32 3.22
N ARG A 76 -10.03 -8.93 3.73
CA ARG A 76 -9.85 -8.68 5.17
C ARG A 76 -10.82 -7.64 5.75
N ARG A 77 -11.17 -6.60 4.96
CA ARG A 77 -12.09 -5.54 5.39
C ARG A 77 -13.55 -6.00 5.40
N GLU A 78 -13.92 -6.80 4.41
CA GLU A 78 -15.23 -7.46 4.40
C GLU A 78 -15.35 -8.45 5.56
N ALA A 79 -14.27 -9.19 5.87
CA ALA A 79 -14.25 -10.09 7.02
C ALA A 79 -14.54 -9.36 8.33
N ASP A 80 -13.95 -8.18 8.57
CA ASP A 80 -14.29 -7.35 9.73
C ASP A 80 -15.79 -6.99 9.75
N THR A 81 -16.37 -6.69 8.60
CA THR A 81 -17.81 -6.40 8.48
C THR A 81 -18.67 -7.63 8.79
N LEU A 82 -18.27 -8.82 8.35
CA LEU A 82 -18.97 -10.07 8.63
C LEU A 82 -18.90 -10.47 10.11
N ILE A 83 -17.75 -10.22 10.75
CA ILE A 83 -17.55 -10.43 12.19
C ILE A 83 -18.48 -9.50 12.98
N VAL A 84 -18.49 -8.19 12.69
CA VAL A 84 -19.37 -7.23 13.38
C VAL A 84 -20.85 -7.59 13.21
N LYS A 85 -21.24 -8.14 12.05
CA LYS A 85 -22.60 -8.62 11.80
C LYS A 85 -22.94 -9.94 12.52
N GLY A 86 -21.99 -10.58 13.20
CA GLY A 86 -22.20 -11.84 13.90
C GLY A 86 -22.43 -13.04 12.98
N LEU A 87 -21.96 -12.98 11.72
CA LEU A 87 -22.12 -14.06 10.75
C LEU A 87 -21.04 -15.15 10.84
N VAL A 88 -20.08 -14.96 11.75
CA VAL A 88 -18.94 -15.85 11.95
C VAL A 88 -19.00 -16.44 13.36
N THR A 89 -18.77 -17.75 13.46
CA THR A 89 -18.66 -18.46 14.74
C THR A 89 -17.28 -19.08 14.90
N VAL A 90 -16.71 -18.99 16.09
CA VAL A 90 -15.45 -19.63 16.49
C VAL A 90 -15.75 -20.61 17.60
N ASN A 91 -15.44 -21.89 17.40
CA ASN A 91 -15.69 -22.98 18.36
C ASN A 91 -17.15 -22.98 18.87
N GLY A 92 -18.10 -22.70 17.97
CA GLY A 92 -19.54 -22.66 18.27
C GLY A 92 -20.06 -21.36 18.90
N LYS A 93 -19.21 -20.37 19.18
CA LYS A 93 -19.62 -19.06 19.73
C LYS A 93 -19.59 -18.00 18.63
N VAL A 94 -20.62 -17.15 18.58
CA VAL A 94 -20.66 -16.02 17.63
C VAL A 94 -19.55 -15.02 17.98
N ALA A 95 -18.68 -14.71 17.02
CA ALA A 95 -17.63 -13.73 17.17
C ALA A 95 -18.10 -12.38 16.64
N THR A 96 -18.16 -11.38 17.51
CA THR A 96 -18.50 -9.99 17.17
C THR A 96 -17.35 -9.02 17.44
N GLU A 97 -16.34 -9.46 18.19
CA GLU A 97 -15.19 -8.65 18.58
C GLU A 97 -14.14 -8.59 17.47
N LEU A 98 -13.80 -7.36 17.05
CA LEU A 98 -12.70 -7.12 16.12
C LEU A 98 -11.36 -7.33 16.82
N GLY A 99 -10.43 -8.00 16.15
CA GLY A 99 -9.09 -8.24 16.69
C GLY A 99 -8.93 -9.55 17.45
N LEU A 100 -9.99 -10.35 17.55
CA LEU A 100 -9.91 -11.72 18.05
C LEU A 100 -8.79 -12.50 17.34
N GLN A 101 -7.98 -13.18 18.13
CA GLN A 101 -6.95 -14.07 17.63
C GLN A 101 -7.43 -15.52 17.75
N VAL A 102 -7.15 -16.31 16.72
CA VAL A 102 -7.57 -17.71 16.58
C VAL A 102 -6.39 -18.57 16.17
N LYS A 103 -6.41 -19.84 16.55
CA LYS A 103 -5.42 -20.83 16.12
C LYS A 103 -5.89 -21.50 14.84
N LEU A 104 -4.95 -22.07 14.07
CA LEU A 104 -5.32 -22.86 12.87
C LEU A 104 -6.19 -24.09 13.21
N SER A 105 -6.09 -24.58 14.45
CA SER A 105 -6.85 -25.72 14.96
C SER A 105 -8.29 -25.40 15.36
N ASP A 106 -8.67 -24.12 15.45
CA ASP A 106 -10.01 -23.73 15.89
C ASP A 106 -11.07 -24.03 14.82
N ASP A 107 -12.29 -24.37 15.24
CA ASP A 107 -13.43 -24.58 14.35
C ASP A 107 -14.11 -23.24 14.03
N ILE A 108 -13.70 -22.64 12.91
CA ILE A 108 -14.22 -21.36 12.44
C ILE A 108 -15.24 -21.64 11.34
N ARG A 109 -16.45 -21.09 11.50
CA ARG A 109 -17.54 -21.25 10.52
C ARG A 109 -18.13 -19.91 10.11
N TYR A 110 -18.51 -19.83 8.84
CA TYR A 110 -19.29 -18.73 8.28
C TYR A 110 -20.61 -19.28 7.77
N ASN A 111 -21.74 -18.72 8.22
CA ASN A 111 -23.09 -19.23 7.91
C ASN A 111 -23.23 -20.76 8.10
N GLY A 112 -22.61 -21.29 9.16
CA GLY A 112 -22.65 -22.72 9.49
C GLY A 112 -21.69 -23.61 8.70
N LYS A 113 -21.02 -23.11 7.64
CA LYS A 113 -20.00 -23.83 6.88
C LYS A 113 -18.62 -23.64 7.49
N LYS A 114 -17.90 -24.74 7.73
CA LYS A 114 -16.52 -24.70 8.24
C LYS A 114 -15.58 -24.09 7.20
N LEU A 115 -14.77 -23.13 7.65
CA LEU A 115 -13.76 -22.47 6.84
C LEU A 115 -12.43 -23.20 7.01
N ASN A 116 -11.81 -23.52 5.89
CA ASN A 116 -10.44 -24.02 5.85
C ASN A 116 -9.59 -23.03 5.05
N PRO A 117 -8.35 -22.75 5.46
CA PRO A 117 -7.43 -21.95 4.66
C PRO A 117 -7.19 -22.59 3.30
N GLU A 118 -7.20 -21.77 2.24
CA GLU A 118 -6.95 -22.25 0.88
C GLU A 118 -5.46 -22.59 0.68
N GLN A 119 -5.18 -23.42 -0.33
CA GLN A 119 -3.81 -23.68 -0.75
C GLN A 119 -3.20 -22.42 -1.37
N LYS A 120 -1.90 -22.23 -1.15
CA LYS A 120 -1.18 -21.05 -1.66
C LYS A 120 -0.79 -21.29 -3.11
N VAL A 121 -1.30 -20.45 -4.00
CA VAL A 121 -0.91 -20.37 -5.41
C VAL A 121 -0.18 -19.06 -5.62
N TYR A 122 0.87 -19.11 -6.45
CA TYR A 122 1.68 -17.95 -6.78
C TYR A 122 1.86 -17.89 -8.30
N VAL A 123 1.60 -16.73 -8.89
CA VAL A 123 1.73 -16.52 -10.33
C VAL A 123 2.70 -15.39 -10.60
N LEU A 124 3.72 -15.65 -11.40
CA LEU A 124 4.66 -14.65 -11.86
C LEU A 124 4.29 -14.23 -13.28
N ILE A 125 4.01 -12.95 -13.48
CA ILE A 125 3.70 -12.40 -14.81
C ILE A 125 4.67 -11.29 -15.19
N ASN A 126 4.87 -11.11 -16.49
CA ASN A 126 5.42 -9.89 -17.03
C ASN A 126 4.26 -8.98 -17.46
N LYS A 127 3.95 -7.99 -16.63
CA LYS A 127 2.86 -7.05 -16.86
C LYS A 127 3.13 -6.20 -18.12
N PRO A 128 2.22 -6.16 -19.10
CA PRO A 128 2.35 -5.27 -20.27
C PRO A 128 1.98 -3.81 -19.93
N LYS A 129 2.22 -2.90 -20.87
CA LYS A 129 1.77 -1.50 -20.76
C LYS A 129 0.25 -1.42 -20.82
N ASP A 130 -0.29 -0.29 -20.36
CA ASP A 130 -1.71 0.05 -20.41
C ASP A 130 -2.64 -0.85 -19.58
N MET A 131 -2.10 -1.58 -18.60
CA MET A 131 -2.87 -2.34 -17.62
C MET A 131 -2.69 -1.78 -16.21
N VAL A 132 -3.71 -1.89 -15.37
CA VAL A 132 -3.71 -1.41 -13.99
C VAL A 132 -3.50 -2.57 -13.02
N THR A 133 -2.64 -2.36 -12.02
CA THR A 133 -2.38 -3.33 -10.96
C THR A 133 -3.43 -3.19 -9.84
N THR A 134 -4.66 -3.61 -10.12
CA THR A 134 -5.79 -3.64 -9.16
C THR A 134 -6.65 -4.87 -9.40
N THR A 135 -7.33 -5.35 -8.37
CA THR A 135 -8.31 -6.44 -8.48
C THR A 135 -9.67 -5.97 -8.98
N SER A 136 -10.00 -4.69 -8.79
CA SER A 136 -11.22 -4.07 -9.28
C SER A 136 -10.94 -2.62 -9.64
N ASP A 137 -11.34 -2.21 -10.85
CA ASP A 137 -11.18 -0.84 -11.33
C ASP A 137 -12.55 -0.21 -11.61
N PRO A 138 -12.97 0.82 -10.84
CA PRO A 138 -14.26 1.49 -11.05
C PRO A 138 -14.39 2.18 -12.41
N GLU A 139 -13.26 2.55 -13.02
CA GLU A 139 -13.21 3.20 -14.34
C GLU A 139 -13.21 2.19 -15.50
N GLY A 140 -13.27 0.89 -15.22
CA GLY A 140 -13.34 -0.16 -16.24
C GLY A 140 -12.08 -0.28 -17.10
N ARG A 141 -10.92 0.19 -16.62
CA ARG A 141 -9.65 0.02 -17.32
C ARG A 141 -9.20 -1.44 -17.23
N ARG A 142 -8.45 -1.89 -18.24
CA ARG A 142 -7.89 -3.25 -18.26
C ARG A 142 -6.99 -3.48 -17.06
N THR A 143 -7.19 -4.58 -16.36
CA THR A 143 -6.44 -4.96 -15.17
C THR A 143 -5.49 -6.11 -15.44
N VAL A 144 -4.54 -6.32 -14.53
CA VAL A 144 -3.68 -7.51 -14.56
C VAL A 144 -4.47 -8.81 -14.33
N MET A 145 -5.65 -8.73 -13.71
CA MET A 145 -6.52 -9.89 -13.51
C MET A 145 -7.12 -10.38 -14.84
N ASP A 146 -7.41 -9.46 -15.77
CA ASP A 146 -7.93 -9.82 -17.10
C ASP A 146 -6.95 -10.66 -17.90
N LEU A 147 -5.64 -10.51 -17.64
CA LEU A 147 -4.59 -11.27 -18.33
C LEU A 147 -4.52 -12.73 -17.87
N ILE A 148 -4.94 -13.02 -16.65
CA ILE A 148 -4.81 -14.33 -15.99
C ILE A 148 -6.15 -14.99 -15.71
N ALA A 149 -7.25 -14.40 -16.17
CA ALA A 149 -8.62 -14.85 -15.87
C ALA A 149 -8.86 -16.33 -16.27
N ASP A 150 -8.21 -16.79 -17.34
CA ASP A 150 -8.34 -18.17 -17.83
C ASP A 150 -7.22 -19.10 -17.34
N ALA A 151 -6.28 -18.60 -16.53
CA ALA A 151 -5.08 -19.33 -16.14
C ALA A 151 -5.21 -20.09 -14.80
N CYS A 152 -6.12 -19.66 -13.91
CA CYS A 152 -6.32 -20.24 -12.59
C CYS A 152 -7.74 -20.01 -12.08
N GLU A 153 -8.25 -20.94 -11.27
CA GLU A 153 -9.57 -20.83 -10.63
C GLU A 153 -9.47 -20.11 -9.26
N GLU A 154 -8.27 -20.06 -8.69
CA GLU A 154 -8.01 -19.49 -7.38
C GLU A 154 -8.05 -17.96 -7.36
N ARG A 155 -8.38 -17.39 -6.20
CA ARG A 155 -8.47 -15.94 -6.01
C ARG A 155 -7.09 -15.33 -5.77
N LEU A 156 -6.51 -14.74 -6.82
CA LEU A 156 -5.19 -14.10 -6.77
C LEU A 156 -5.25 -12.61 -6.40
N TYR A 157 -4.13 -12.10 -5.86
CA TYR A 157 -3.98 -10.69 -5.50
C TYR A 157 -2.56 -10.20 -5.81
N PRO A 158 -2.39 -9.07 -6.51
CA PRO A 158 -1.05 -8.59 -6.84
C PRO A 158 -0.25 -8.22 -5.59
N VAL A 159 1.00 -8.70 -5.55
CA VAL A 159 1.98 -8.34 -4.53
C VAL A 159 2.77 -7.12 -5.01
N GLY A 160 2.45 -5.97 -4.42
CA GLY A 160 3.01 -4.69 -4.82
C GLY A 160 2.23 -4.07 -5.97
N ARG A 161 2.82 -3.06 -6.61
CA ARG A 161 2.16 -2.25 -7.63
C ARG A 161 3.15 -1.86 -8.73
N LEU A 162 2.72 -2.05 -9.97
CA LEU A 162 3.31 -1.38 -11.13
C LEU A 162 2.30 -0.38 -11.69
N ASP A 163 2.77 0.84 -11.98
CA ASP A 163 1.93 1.86 -12.59
C ASP A 163 1.45 1.43 -13.98
N ARG A 164 0.40 2.09 -14.47
CA ARG A 164 -0.27 1.73 -15.72
C ARG A 164 0.70 1.58 -16.90
N ASN A 165 1.60 2.54 -17.04
CA ASN A 165 2.53 2.63 -18.17
C ASN A 165 3.83 1.84 -17.93
N THR A 166 3.99 1.24 -16.74
CA THR A 166 5.16 0.46 -16.37
C THR A 166 4.98 -1.00 -16.76
N THR A 167 6.01 -1.56 -17.38
CA THR A 167 6.13 -2.98 -17.70
C THR A 167 7.09 -3.66 -16.73
N GLY A 168 6.93 -4.96 -16.54
CA GLY A 168 7.92 -5.75 -15.81
C GLY A 168 7.29 -6.85 -14.98
N VAL A 169 8.12 -7.43 -14.13
CA VAL A 169 7.76 -8.57 -13.30
C VAL A 169 6.78 -8.14 -12.21
N LEU A 170 5.67 -8.86 -12.11
CA LEU A 170 4.67 -8.73 -11.05
C LEU A 170 4.34 -10.13 -10.52
N LEU A 171 4.28 -10.26 -9.21
CA LEU A 171 3.86 -11.48 -8.52
C LEU A 171 2.40 -11.33 -8.09
N LEU A 172 1.61 -12.39 -8.25
CA LEU A 172 0.24 -12.52 -7.77
C LEU A 172 0.07 -13.75 -6.87
#